data_AF-A0A7Z6Y6R7-F1
#
_entry.id   AF-A0A7Z6Y6R7-F1
#
_cell.length_a   1.000
_cell.length_b   1.000
_cell.length_c   1.000
_cell.angle_alpha   90.00
_cell.angle_beta   90.00
_cell.angle_gamma   90.00
#
_symmetry.space_group_name_H-M   'P 1'
#
loop_
_entity.id
_entity.type
_entity.pdbx_description
1 polymer ?
#
loop_
_entity_poly.entity_id
_entity_poly.type
_entity_poly.pdbx_seq_one_letter_code
_entity_poly.pdbx_strand_id
1 'polypeptide(L)' 'MNIATVVNSVIGELTDFEIDRITEQTLISDIHLVSLDYVSIQVALKKELGISIDVNKLPTANLNTIGEFYQFCREASV' A
#
# COMPACT_ATOMS: atom_id res chain seq x y z
N MET A 1 -11.13 -1.51 -10.83
CA MET A 1 -10.44 -1.65 -9.53
C MET A 1 -9.52 -0.44 -9.36
N ASN A 2 -9.44 0.18 -8.19
CA ASN A 2 -8.54 1.30 -7.94
C ASN A 2 -7.42 0.88 -6.97
N ILE A 3 -6.37 1.70 -6.84
CA ILE A 3 -5.21 1.38 -5.98
C ILE A 3 -5.64 1.13 -4.53
N ALA A 4 -6.51 1.96 -3.97
CA ALA A 4 -6.97 1.82 -2.60
C ALA A 4 -7.66 0.47 -2.36
N THR A 5 -8.50 0.00 -3.27
CA THR A 5 -9.15 -1.30 -3.18
C THR A 5 -8.14 -2.45 -3.16
N VAL A 6 -7.14 -2.44 -4.05
CA VAL A 6 -6.11 -3.50 -4.11
C VAL A 6 -5.29 -3.51 -2.84
N VAL A 7 -4.75 -2.34 -2.46
CA VAL A 7 -3.90 -2.21 -1.28
C VAL A 7 -4.65 -2.62 -0.02
N ASN A 8 -5.90 -2.17 0.16
CA ASN A 8 -6.69 -2.48 1.34
C ASN A 8 -7.06 -3.96 1.43
N SER A 9 -7.39 -4.59 0.30
CA SER A 9 -7.62 -6.03 0.26
C SER A 9 -6.40 -6.79 0.74
N VAL A 10 -5.22 -6.46 0.20
CA VAL A 10 -3.96 -7.13 0.59
C VAL A 10 -3.63 -6.85 2.06
N ILE A 11 -3.83 -5.62 2.55
CA ILE A 11 -3.61 -5.30 3.96
C ILE A 11 -4.50 -6.16 4.87
N GLY A 12 -5.80 -6.28 4.58
CA GLY A 12 -6.68 -7.12 5.40
C GLY A 12 -6.46 -8.63 5.25
N GLU A 13 -5.76 -9.07 4.20
CA GLU A 13 -5.33 -10.46 4.05
C GLU A 13 -4.03 -10.75 4.81
N LEU A 14 -3.11 -9.80 4.85
CA LEU A 14 -1.78 -9.95 5.47
C LEU A 14 -1.77 -9.57 6.95
N THR A 15 -2.71 -8.73 7.37
CA THR A 15 -2.82 -8.19 8.73
C THR A 15 -4.22 -8.42 9.27
N ASP A 16 -4.36 -8.48 10.59
CA ASP A 16 -5.68 -8.50 11.25
C ASP A 16 -6.35 -7.10 11.28
N PHE A 17 -5.91 -6.16 10.43
CA PHE A 17 -6.45 -4.81 10.39
C PHE A 17 -7.81 -4.78 9.69
N GLU A 18 -8.81 -4.19 10.36
CA GLU A 18 -10.16 -4.04 9.78
C GLU A 18 -10.13 -3.08 8.58
N ILE A 19 -10.35 -3.61 7.38
CA ILE A 19 -10.31 -2.84 6.13
C ILE A 19 -11.25 -1.63 6.17
N ASP A 20 -12.43 -1.78 6.79
CA ASP A 20 -13.43 -0.71 6.93
C ASP A 20 -12.96 0.47 7.79
N ARG A 21 -11.87 0.31 8.54
CA ARG A 21 -11.24 1.38 9.35
C ARG A 21 -10.09 2.06 8.62
N ILE A 22 -9.65 1.56 7.47
CA ILE A 22 -8.58 2.18 6.70
C ILE A 22 -9.11 3.46 6.05
N THR A 23 -8.50 4.58 6.42
CA THR A 23 -8.75 5.89 5.82
C THR A 23 -7.44 6.45 5.28
N GLU A 24 -7.50 7.52 4.48
CA GLU A 24 -6.29 8.18 3.98
C GLU A 24 -5.40 8.75 5.10
N GLN A 25 -5.96 9.00 6.28
CA GLN A 25 -5.23 9.51 7.46
C GLN A 25 -4.68 8.39 8.36
N THR A 26 -5.03 7.13 8.09
CA THR A 26 -4.54 6.00 8.89
C THR A 26 -3.02 5.92 8.79
N LEU A 27 -2.34 5.85 9.94
CA LEU A 27 -0.89 5.76 9.97
C LEU A 27 -0.45 4.37 9.52
N ILE A 28 0.59 4.31 8.69
CA ILE A 28 1.19 3.06 8.23
C ILE A 28 1.72 2.25 9.42
N SER A 29 2.23 2.94 10.44
CA SER A 29 2.71 2.32 11.69
C SER A 29 1.62 1.56 12.44
N ASP A 30 0.36 2.01 12.37
CA ASP A 30 -0.76 1.39 13.09
C ASP A 30 -1.23 0.09 12.42
N ILE A 31 -0.92 -0.08 11.13
CA ILE A 31 -1.20 -1.29 10.36
C ILE A 31 -0.11 -2.34 10.58
N HIS A 32 1.05 -1.94 11.10
CA HIS A 32 2.20 -2.81 11.37
C HIS A 32 2.77 -3.54 10.14
N LEU A 33 2.76 -2.88 8.97
CA LEU A 33 3.35 -3.44 7.76
C LEU A 33 4.88 -3.59 7.86
N VAL A 34 5.38 -4.78 7.53
CA VAL A 34 6.80 -5.08 7.41
C VAL A 34 7.24 -5.13 5.95
N SER A 35 8.56 -5.15 5.72
CA SER A 35 9.15 -5.13 4.36
C SER A 35 8.55 -6.16 3.40
N LEU A 36 8.20 -7.36 3.89
CA LEU A 36 7.60 -8.41 3.07
C LEU A 36 6.19 -8.06 2.60
N ASP A 37 5.42 -7.34 3.40
CA ASP A 37 4.04 -6.95 3.05
C ASP A 37 4.04 -5.96 1.88
N TYR A 38 4.99 -5.02 1.87
CA TYR A 38 5.14 -4.10 0.74
C TYR A 38 5.48 -4.82 -0.57
N VAL A 39 6.25 -5.92 -0.51
CA VAL A 39 6.53 -6.75 -1.69
C VAL A 39 5.26 -7.44 -2.16
N SER A 40 4.44 -7.99 -1.25
CA SER A 40 3.15 -8.59 -1.57
C SER A 40 2.19 -7.58 -2.22
N ILE A 41 2.10 -6.37 -1.66
CA ILE A 41 1.30 -5.27 -2.21
C ILE A 41 1.80 -4.88 -3.61
N GLN A 42 3.12 -4.78 -3.81
CA GLN A 42 3.72 -4.50 -5.12
C GLN A 42 3.31 -5.56 -6.16
N VAL A 43 3.40 -6.84 -5.80
CA VAL A 43 3.02 -7.95 -6.70
C VAL A 43 1.54 -7.88 -7.05
N ALA A 44 0.66 -7.61 -6.07
CA ALA A 44 -0.77 -7.46 -6.29
C ALA A 44 -1.10 -6.24 -7.19
N LEU A 45 -0.50 -5.08 -6.93
CA LEU A 45 -0.66 -3.88 -7.76
C LEU A 45 -0.22 -4.12 -9.20
N LYS A 46 0.88 -4.85 -9.40
CA LYS A 46 1.37 -5.21 -10.73
C LYS A 46 0.43 -6.17 -11.45
N LYS A 47 -0.13 -7.15 -10.73
CA LYS A 47 -1.03 -8.16 -11.30
C LYS A 47 -2.41 -7.58 -11.65
N GLU A 48 -2.99 -6.80 -10.74
CA GLU A 48 -4.38 -6.32 -10.85
C GLU A 48 -4.50 -5.03 -11.66
N LEU A 49 -3.51 -4.15 -11.59
CA LEU A 49 -3.55 -2.82 -12.21
C LEU A 49 -2.40 -2.56 -13.19
N GLY A 50 -1.42 -3.47 -13.30
CA GLY A 50 -0.23 -3.25 -14.13
C GLY A 50 0.77 -2.25 -13.54
N ILE A 51 0.58 -1.83 -12.29
CA ILE A 51 1.42 -0.79 -11.65
C ILE A 51 2.65 -1.44 -11.02
N SER A 52 3.83 -0.99 -11.43
CA SER A 52 5.10 -1.48 -10.89
C SER A 52 5.74 -0.44 -9.98
N ILE A 53 5.46 -0.53 -8.68
CA ILE A 53 6.12 0.32 -7.67
C ILE A 53 7.53 -0.16 -7.35
N ASP A 54 8.41 0.76 -6.95
CA ASP A 54 9.75 0.43 -6.43
C ASP A 54 9.75 0.51 -4.90
N VAL A 55 9.60 -0.63 -4.24
CA VAL A 55 9.55 -0.74 -2.77
C VAL A 55 10.84 -0.25 -2.10
N ASN A 56 11.97 -0.22 -2.82
CA ASN A 56 13.23 0.29 -2.29
C ASN A 56 13.20 1.82 -2.08
N LYS A 57 12.25 2.53 -2.70
CA LYS A 57 12.06 3.96 -2.52
C LYS A 57 11.14 4.30 -1.34
N LEU A 58 10.46 3.33 -0.75
CA LEU A 58 9.55 3.56 0.38
C LEU A 58 10.25 4.16 1.61
N PRO A 59 11.44 3.69 2.04
CA PRO A 59 12.16 4.30 3.16
C PRO A 59 12.53 5.76 2.89
N THR A 60 12.77 6.13 1.64
CA THR A 60 13.12 7.49 1.24
C THR A 60 11.92 8.39 0.98
N ALA A 61 10.74 7.80 0.78
CA ALA A 61 9.50 8.51 0.51
C ALA A 61 8.87 9.12 1.78
N ASN A 62 9.38 8.78 2.98
CA ASN A 62 8.91 9.30 4.28
C ASN A 62 7.38 9.26 4.42
N LEU A 63 6.76 8.15 4.00
CA LEU A 63 5.32 7.96 4.06
C LEU A 63 4.90 7.72 5.50
N ASN A 64 3.95 8.51 5.99
CA ASN A 64 3.39 8.39 7.34
C ASN A 64 2.01 7.75 7.31
N THR A 65 1.22 8.08 6.28
CA THR A 65 -0.17 7.68 6.15
C THR A 65 -0.41 6.79 4.93
N ILE A 66 -1.47 5.99 4.99
CA ILE A 66 -1.89 5.17 3.86
C ILE A 66 -2.30 6.00 2.64
N GLY A 67 -2.86 7.20 2.84
CA GLY A 67 -3.17 8.11 1.74
C GLY A 67 -1.92 8.50 0.94
N GLU A 68 -0.82 8.78 1.63
CA GLU A 68 0.48 9.06 0.99
C GLU A 68 1.01 7.82 0.25
N PHE A 69 0.81 6.62 0.78
CA PHE A 69 1.17 5.38 0.09
C PHE A 69 0.36 5.15 -1.19
N TYR A 70 -0.96 5.40 -1.18
CA TYR A 70 -1.76 5.34 -2.40
C TYR A 70 -1.27 6.34 -3.45
N GLN A 71 -0.90 7.54 -3.00
CA GLN A 71 -0.38 8.58 -3.88
C GLN A 71 0.96 8.18 -4.49
N PHE A 72 1.88 7.63 -3.69
CA PHE A 72 3.14 7.08 -4.17
C PHE A 72 2.92 6.01 -5.25
N CYS A 73 1.95 5.12 -5.06
CA CYS A 73 1.60 4.10 -6.04
C CYS A 73 1.03 4.69 -7.34
N ARG A 74 0.24 5.78 -7.25
CA ARG A 74 -0.29 6.49 -8.43
C ARG A 74 0.82 7.14 -9.24
N GLU A 75 1.77 7.80 -8.57
CA GLU A 75 2.88 8.50 -9.23
C GLU A 75 3.89 7.55 -9.88
N ALA A 76 4.03 6.33 -9.34
CA ALA A 76 4.84 5.27 -9.94
C ALA A 76 4.20 4.62 -11.19
N SER A 77 2.95 4.96 -11.52
CA SER A 77 2.20 4.39 -12.64
C SER A 77 2.45 5.09 -13.99
N VAL A 78 3.47 5.96 -14.08
CA VAL A 78 3.84 6.75 -15.27
C VAL A 78 5.06 6.16 -15.97
#